data_AF-A0A852WQL1-F1
#
_entry.id   AF-A0A852WQL1-F1
#
_cell.length_a   1.000
_cell.length_b   1.000
_cell.length_c   1.000
_cell.angle_alpha   90.00
_cell.angle_beta   90.00
_cell.angle_gamma   90.00
#
_symmetry.space_group_name_H-M   'P 1'
#
loop_
_entity.id
_entity.type
_entity.pdbx_description
1 polymer ?
#
loop_
_entity_poly.entity_id
_entity_poly.type
_entity_poly.pdbx_seq_one_letter_code
_entity_poly.pdbx_strand_id
1 'polypeptide(L)'
;MEHSQSLVSLAIKATNEFSTNLLTDLQPEVWGHDVNDDDASDLRDYVLGCAAGVVSNLQSVAYHHAAHKGMRNAHDADMLRYMRTHRAPYPKPRERRFEERATEIQVHFDGVVQSIGSALDCLSAVVVGISGMAVQIRKADLTTIVKPALLMGDSFPDSLGRALRKAPNEEMAQLQMAAAGGLAGSLRAAGPSGWLDWTLGMRNMVVHRERRVQFVMFDGQPPRPRSVSPRNPHASNMGAIRASQSDFDSFFISEDNLGIADGIVGSLRDSIVGSIEVLNQTWSGRKALGALGTVPVAIQWKDAQLDPGFTGYTPGSVTFPKGSSLHMNPVDAERIRRAGLLR
;
A
#
# COMPACT_ATOMS: atom_id res chain seq x y z
N MET A 1 -15.70 -13.28 -5.71
CA MET A 1 -15.44 -11.84 -5.85
C MET A 1 -16.05 -11.06 -4.68
N GLU A 2 -17.33 -11.28 -4.38
CA GLU A 2 -18.06 -10.59 -3.29
C GLU A 2 -17.36 -10.66 -1.91
N HIS A 3 -16.86 -11.83 -1.51
CA HIS A 3 -16.19 -11.98 -0.21
C HIS A 3 -14.88 -11.18 -0.11
N SER A 4 -14.05 -11.14 -1.16
CA SER A 4 -12.80 -10.37 -1.14
C SER A 4 -13.05 -8.86 -1.22
N GLN A 5 -14.09 -8.43 -1.94
CA GLN A 5 -14.53 -7.03 -1.90
C GLN A 5 -15.02 -6.65 -0.51
N SER A 6 -15.74 -7.54 0.17
CA SER A 6 -16.15 -7.35 1.56
C SER A 6 -14.95 -7.13 2.50
N LEU A 7 -13.85 -7.87 2.31
CA LEU A 7 -12.66 -7.78 3.18
C LEU A 7 -11.99 -6.40 3.23
N VAL A 8 -12.07 -5.60 2.16
CA VAL A 8 -11.47 -4.24 2.15
C VAL A 8 -12.53 -3.14 2.07
N SER A 9 -13.82 -3.49 1.95
CA SER A 9 -14.92 -2.54 1.76
C SER A 9 -14.98 -1.45 2.83
N LEU A 10 -14.74 -1.82 4.10
CA LEU A 10 -14.73 -0.88 5.21
C LEU A 10 -13.59 0.15 5.08
N ALA A 11 -12.39 -0.31 4.73
CA ALA A 11 -11.24 0.57 4.51
C ALA A 11 -11.48 1.50 3.30
N ILE A 12 -12.00 0.97 2.20
CA ILE A 12 -12.40 1.77 1.02
C ILE A 12 -13.42 2.85 1.41
N LYS A 13 -14.46 2.48 2.16
CA LYS A 13 -15.49 3.41 2.62
C LYS A 13 -14.88 4.51 3.49
N ALA A 14 -14.09 4.15 4.50
CA ALA A 14 -13.43 5.11 5.38
C ALA A 14 -12.53 6.08 4.61
N THR A 15 -11.72 5.58 3.67
CA THR A 15 -10.85 6.44 2.85
C THR A 15 -11.63 7.32 1.88
N ASN A 16 -12.76 6.85 1.31
CA ASN A 16 -13.61 7.67 0.46
C ASN A 16 -14.31 8.79 1.24
N GLU A 17 -14.81 8.51 2.43
CA GLU A 17 -15.39 9.51 3.33
C GLU A 17 -14.35 10.57 3.70
N PHE A 18 -13.14 10.13 4.08
CA PHE A 18 -12.02 11.04 4.32
C PHE A 18 -11.64 11.89 3.09
N SER A 19 -11.56 11.27 1.91
CA SER A 19 -11.25 11.97 0.65
C SER A 19 -12.32 13.00 0.29
N THR A 20 -13.59 12.71 0.58
CA THR A 20 -14.71 13.64 0.37
C THR A 20 -14.60 14.86 1.29
N ASN A 21 -14.20 14.64 2.54
CA ASN A 21 -13.91 15.72 3.48
C ASN A 21 -12.72 16.57 2.99
N LEU A 22 -11.63 15.94 2.54
CA LEU A 22 -10.48 16.66 1.97
C LEU A 22 -10.83 17.44 0.71
N LEU A 23 -11.64 16.88 -0.18
CA LEU A 23 -12.10 17.57 -1.39
C LEU A 23 -12.92 18.80 -1.01
N THR A 24 -13.79 18.69 -0.01
CA THR A 24 -14.57 19.82 0.53
C THR A 24 -13.65 20.92 1.07
N ASP A 25 -12.55 20.51 1.69
CA ASP A 25 -11.55 21.37 2.32
C ASP A 25 -10.38 21.75 1.38
N LEU A 26 -10.47 21.53 0.06
CA LEU A 26 -9.36 21.79 -0.87
C LEU A 26 -9.02 23.28 -1.06
N GLN A 27 -9.82 24.16 -0.48
CA GLN A 27 -9.65 25.62 -0.56
C GLN A 27 -8.37 26.07 0.17
N PRO A 28 -7.59 27.03 -0.39
CA PRO A 28 -6.33 27.47 0.20
C PRO A 28 -6.43 27.93 1.64
N GLU A 29 -7.51 28.60 2.01
CA GLU A 29 -7.73 29.20 3.31
C GLU A 29 -7.83 28.13 4.41
N VAL A 30 -8.40 26.97 4.09
CA VAL A 30 -8.53 25.86 5.04
C VAL A 30 -7.17 25.24 5.36
N TRP A 31 -6.26 25.24 4.40
CA TRP A 31 -4.89 24.76 4.56
C TRP A 31 -3.92 25.82 5.10
N GLY A 32 -4.38 27.08 5.16
CA GLY A 32 -3.55 28.23 5.54
C GLY A 32 -2.52 28.60 4.47
N HIS A 33 -2.76 28.25 3.20
CA HIS A 33 -1.86 28.52 2.09
C HIS A 33 -2.29 29.78 1.32
N ASP A 34 -1.34 30.41 0.61
CA ASP A 34 -1.67 31.46 -0.36
C ASP A 34 -2.46 30.86 -1.53
N VAL A 35 -3.46 31.60 -2.01
CA VAL A 35 -4.30 31.25 -3.17
C VAL A 35 -3.51 31.28 -4.48
N ASN A 36 -2.43 32.07 -4.55
CA ASN A 36 -1.59 32.22 -5.73
C ASN A 36 -0.31 31.37 -5.68
N ASP A 37 -0.17 30.49 -4.68
CA ASP A 37 0.96 29.58 -4.57
C ASP A 37 0.64 28.27 -5.32
N ASP A 38 1.22 28.11 -6.51
CA ASP A 38 1.03 26.94 -7.37
C ASP A 38 1.52 25.66 -6.68
N ASP A 39 2.64 25.71 -5.94
CA ASP A 39 3.15 24.56 -5.17
C ASP A 39 2.17 24.16 -4.06
N ALA A 40 1.52 25.15 -3.46
CA ALA A 40 0.49 24.90 -2.46
C ALA A 40 -0.73 24.20 -3.06
N SER A 41 -1.12 24.58 -4.27
CA SER A 41 -2.20 23.94 -5.02
C SER A 41 -1.85 22.50 -5.34
N ASP A 42 -0.66 22.28 -5.89
CA ASP A 42 -0.13 20.96 -6.22
C ASP A 42 -0.01 20.04 -5.00
N LEU A 43 0.44 20.55 -3.85
CA LEU A 43 0.51 19.78 -2.61
C LEU A 43 -0.87 19.26 -2.19
N ARG A 44 -1.88 20.15 -2.14
CA ARG A 44 -3.25 19.80 -1.73
C ARG A 44 -3.85 18.75 -2.67
N ASP A 45 -3.68 18.99 -3.97
CA ASP A 45 -4.10 18.12 -5.05
C ASP A 45 -3.44 16.74 -4.97
N TYR A 46 -2.13 16.71 -4.71
CA TYR A 46 -1.35 15.50 -4.54
C TYR A 46 -1.79 14.67 -3.32
N VAL A 47 -2.07 15.31 -2.18
CA VAL A 47 -2.58 14.62 -0.98
C VAL A 47 -3.92 13.93 -1.28
N LEU A 48 -4.84 14.62 -1.96
CA LEU A 48 -6.10 14.03 -2.38
C LEU A 48 -5.88 12.87 -3.37
N GLY A 49 -4.95 13.04 -4.31
CA GLY A 49 -4.52 11.99 -5.24
C GLY A 49 -3.96 10.76 -4.52
N CYS A 50 -3.16 10.94 -3.46
CA CYS A 50 -2.66 9.85 -2.63
C CYS A 50 -3.79 9.14 -1.87
N ALA A 51 -4.78 9.86 -1.36
CA ALA A 51 -5.95 9.25 -0.71
C ALA A 51 -6.77 8.40 -1.70
N ALA A 52 -6.99 8.88 -2.92
CA ALA A 52 -7.57 8.08 -4.01
C ALA A 52 -6.67 6.89 -4.40
N GLY A 53 -5.34 7.07 -4.34
CA GLY A 53 -4.35 6.02 -4.53
C GLY A 53 -4.48 4.88 -3.51
N VAL A 54 -4.78 5.17 -2.25
CA VAL A 54 -5.08 4.14 -1.24
C VAL A 54 -6.28 3.30 -1.67
N VAL A 55 -7.37 3.92 -2.13
CA VAL A 55 -8.58 3.23 -2.60
C VAL A 55 -8.30 2.34 -3.82
N SER A 56 -7.59 2.87 -4.82
CA SER A 56 -7.23 2.13 -6.04
C SER A 56 -6.37 0.90 -5.71
N ASN A 57 -5.40 1.05 -4.79
CA ASN A 57 -4.59 -0.06 -4.34
C ASN A 57 -5.39 -1.08 -3.51
N LEU A 58 -6.36 -0.66 -2.68
CA LEU A 58 -7.25 -1.58 -1.97
C LEU A 58 -8.14 -2.39 -2.92
N GLN A 59 -8.64 -1.77 -3.99
CA GLN A 59 -9.38 -2.48 -5.04
C GLN A 59 -8.49 -3.50 -5.75
N SER A 60 -7.23 -3.14 -6.02
CA SER A 60 -6.23 -4.05 -6.59
C SER A 60 -5.95 -5.23 -5.66
N VAL A 61 -5.78 -4.98 -4.35
CA VAL A 61 -5.68 -6.03 -3.32
C VAL A 61 -6.89 -6.95 -3.38
N ALA A 62 -8.12 -6.42 -3.39
CA ALA A 62 -9.34 -7.23 -3.43
C ALA A 62 -9.42 -8.11 -4.69
N TYR A 63 -9.06 -7.55 -5.85
CA TYR A 63 -9.04 -8.26 -7.12
C TYR A 63 -8.02 -9.39 -7.12
N HIS A 64 -6.76 -9.08 -6.81
CA HIS A 64 -5.68 -10.05 -6.78
C HIS A 64 -5.94 -11.14 -5.75
N HIS A 65 -6.46 -10.77 -4.57
CA HIS A 65 -6.81 -11.73 -3.53
C HIS A 65 -7.93 -12.69 -3.96
N ALA A 66 -9.01 -12.17 -4.57
CA ALA A 66 -10.10 -13.00 -5.09
C ALA A 66 -9.63 -13.97 -6.17
N ALA A 67 -8.81 -13.48 -7.11
CA ALA A 67 -8.27 -14.27 -8.20
C ALA A 67 -7.30 -15.33 -7.68
N HIS A 68 -6.40 -14.97 -6.76
CA HIS A 68 -5.48 -15.92 -6.10
C HIS A 68 -6.25 -17.05 -5.43
N LYS A 69 -7.26 -16.74 -4.61
CA LYS A 69 -8.09 -17.72 -3.91
C LYS A 69 -8.85 -18.64 -4.87
N GLY A 70 -9.46 -18.07 -5.91
CA GLY A 70 -10.20 -18.83 -6.92
C GLY A 70 -9.30 -19.78 -7.70
N MET A 71 -8.16 -19.29 -8.19
CA MET A 71 -7.21 -20.09 -8.95
C MET A 71 -6.53 -21.16 -8.10
N ARG A 72 -6.20 -20.85 -6.85
CA ARG A 72 -5.60 -21.81 -5.91
C ARG A 72 -6.55 -22.97 -5.62
N ASN A 73 -7.80 -22.69 -5.29
CA ASN A 73 -8.81 -23.73 -5.07
C ASN A 73 -9.01 -24.61 -6.30
N ALA A 74 -9.05 -24.01 -7.51
CA ALA A 74 -9.17 -24.77 -8.75
C ALA A 74 -7.93 -25.64 -9.03
N HIS A 75 -6.73 -25.10 -8.77
CA HIS A 75 -5.48 -25.83 -8.91
C HIS A 75 -5.39 -27.00 -7.93
N ASP A 76 -5.78 -26.81 -6.67
CA ASP A 76 -5.77 -27.87 -5.67
C ASP A 76 -6.75 -29.00 -6.02
N ALA A 77 -7.94 -28.66 -6.51
CA ALA A 77 -8.89 -29.65 -7.01
C ALA A 77 -8.34 -30.45 -8.22
N ASP A 78 -7.68 -29.75 -9.16
CA ASP A 78 -7.04 -30.36 -10.33
C ASP A 78 -5.88 -31.28 -9.92
N MET A 79 -5.04 -30.84 -8.98
CA MET A 79 -3.93 -31.60 -8.41
C MET A 79 -4.43 -32.86 -7.71
N LEU A 80 -5.46 -32.75 -6.88
CA LEU A 80 -6.05 -33.91 -6.21
C LEU A 80 -6.64 -34.91 -7.19
N ARG A 81 -7.28 -34.44 -8.27
CA ARG A 81 -7.78 -35.31 -9.33
C ARG A 81 -6.61 -36.00 -10.05
N TYR A 82 -5.57 -35.25 -10.38
CA TYR A 82 -4.36 -35.78 -11.01
C TYR A 82 -3.72 -36.88 -10.16
N MET A 83 -3.53 -36.64 -8.86
CA MET A 83 -2.95 -37.61 -7.91
C MET A 83 -3.76 -38.90 -7.84
N ARG A 84 -5.10 -38.81 -7.82
CA ARG A 84 -5.98 -39.99 -7.83
C ARG A 84 -5.83 -40.80 -9.13
N THR A 85 -5.78 -40.13 -10.27
CA THR A 85 -5.71 -40.78 -11.59
C THR A 85 -4.33 -41.40 -11.86
N HIS A 86 -3.25 -40.68 -11.53
CA HIS A 86 -1.89 -41.07 -11.92
C HIS A 86 -1.06 -41.68 -10.80
N ARG A 87 -1.58 -41.70 -9.55
CA ARG A 87 -0.86 -42.15 -8.35
C ARG A 87 0.52 -41.48 -8.18
N ALA A 88 0.65 -40.24 -8.64
CA ALA A 88 1.86 -39.44 -8.55
C ALA A 88 1.56 -38.14 -7.80
N PRO A 89 2.48 -37.65 -6.94
CA PRO A 89 2.25 -36.45 -6.13
C PRO A 89 2.26 -35.16 -6.96
N TYR A 90 2.88 -35.17 -8.14
CA TYR A 90 2.98 -34.02 -9.02
C TYR A 90 2.72 -34.36 -10.49
N PRO A 91 2.16 -33.41 -11.25
CA PRO A 91 2.17 -33.41 -12.71
C PRO A 91 3.57 -33.66 -13.26
N LYS A 92 3.67 -34.31 -14.41
CA LYS A 92 4.97 -34.43 -15.08
C LYS A 92 5.46 -33.03 -15.48
N PRO A 93 6.79 -32.78 -15.46
CA PRO A 93 7.32 -31.53 -15.99
C PRO A 93 6.80 -31.28 -17.41
N ARG A 94 6.47 -30.02 -17.74
CA ARG A 94 5.90 -29.57 -19.03
C ARG A 94 4.42 -29.87 -19.26
N GLU A 95 3.69 -30.25 -18.22
CA GLU A 95 2.22 -30.16 -18.28
C GLU A 95 1.79 -28.68 -18.20
N ARG A 96 1.79 -28.03 -19.37
CA ARG A 96 1.60 -26.59 -19.57
C ARG A 96 0.46 -25.99 -18.73
N ARG A 97 -0.68 -26.69 -18.62
CA ARG A 97 -1.82 -26.25 -17.80
C ARG A 97 -1.46 -26.02 -16.33
N PHE A 98 -0.67 -26.91 -15.72
CA PHE A 98 -0.29 -26.79 -14.31
C PHE A 98 0.78 -25.72 -14.13
N GLU A 99 1.72 -25.58 -15.06
CA GLU A 99 2.77 -24.56 -15.04
C GLU A 99 2.20 -23.13 -15.23
N GLU A 100 1.30 -22.96 -16.20
CA GLU A 100 0.60 -21.69 -16.43
C GLU A 100 -0.23 -21.32 -15.20
N ARG A 101 -1.01 -22.26 -14.65
CA ARG A 101 -1.82 -21.98 -13.47
C ARG A 101 -1.00 -21.69 -12.22
N ALA A 102 0.11 -22.39 -12.00
CA ALA A 102 1.03 -22.08 -10.90
C ALA A 102 1.60 -20.66 -11.04
N THR A 103 1.95 -20.27 -12.27
CA THR A 103 2.40 -18.90 -12.58
C THR A 103 1.31 -17.87 -12.29
N GLU A 104 0.08 -18.10 -12.74
CA GLU A 104 -1.06 -17.21 -12.49
C GLU A 104 -1.33 -17.04 -10.98
N ILE A 105 -1.34 -18.16 -10.24
CA ILE A 105 -1.49 -18.15 -8.77
C ILE A 105 -0.43 -17.25 -8.14
N GLN A 106 0.83 -17.38 -8.58
CA GLN A 106 1.92 -16.57 -8.05
C GLN A 106 1.77 -15.10 -8.42
N VAL A 107 1.43 -14.78 -9.67
CA VAL A 107 1.22 -13.40 -10.14
C VAL A 107 0.15 -12.71 -9.30
N HIS A 108 -0.92 -13.41 -8.94
CA HIS A 108 -1.95 -12.82 -8.08
C HIS A 108 -1.48 -12.66 -6.63
N PHE A 109 -0.71 -13.59 -6.08
CA PHE A 109 -0.13 -13.41 -4.75
C PHE A 109 0.87 -12.24 -4.69
N ASP A 110 1.76 -12.16 -5.69
CA ASP A 110 2.68 -11.05 -5.90
C ASP A 110 1.93 -9.71 -6.00
N GLY A 111 0.82 -9.69 -6.75
CA GLY A 111 -0.06 -8.54 -6.87
C GLY A 111 -0.68 -8.11 -5.53
N VAL A 112 -1.11 -9.05 -4.68
CA VAL A 112 -1.60 -8.73 -3.33
C VAL A 112 -0.53 -7.99 -2.53
N VAL A 113 0.68 -8.57 -2.38
CA VAL A 113 1.72 -7.96 -1.53
C VAL A 113 2.22 -6.62 -2.10
N GLN A 114 2.31 -6.50 -3.42
CA GLN A 114 2.69 -5.24 -4.08
C GLN A 114 1.66 -4.15 -3.82
N SER A 115 0.37 -4.42 -4.07
CA SER A 115 -0.70 -3.46 -3.85
C SER A 115 -0.87 -3.08 -2.37
N ILE A 116 -0.63 -4.00 -1.43
CA ILE A 116 -0.57 -3.67 0.00
C ILE A 116 0.52 -2.63 0.27
N GLY A 117 1.75 -2.87 -0.20
CA GLY A 117 2.86 -1.93 -0.04
C GLY A 117 2.56 -0.56 -0.63
N SER A 118 2.00 -0.52 -1.84
CA SER A 118 1.59 0.72 -2.52
C SER A 118 0.47 1.46 -1.77
N ALA A 119 -0.52 0.77 -1.21
CA ALA A 119 -1.56 1.39 -0.38
C ALA A 119 -0.95 2.07 0.85
N LEU A 120 0.00 1.41 1.52
CA LEU A 120 0.68 1.93 2.71
C LEU A 120 1.61 3.11 2.39
N ASP A 121 2.29 3.10 1.24
CA ASP A 121 3.10 4.24 0.77
C ASP A 121 2.21 5.45 0.46
N CYS A 122 1.07 5.26 -0.23
CA CYS A 122 0.09 6.34 -0.45
C CYS A 122 -0.47 6.89 0.87
N LEU A 123 -0.84 6.02 1.82
CA LEU A 123 -1.33 6.42 3.13
C LEU A 123 -0.27 7.23 3.91
N SER A 124 1.00 6.85 3.79
CA SER A 124 2.12 7.57 4.39
C SER A 124 2.24 8.99 3.85
N ALA A 125 2.12 9.17 2.52
CA ALA A 125 2.08 10.49 1.91
C ALA A 125 0.90 11.33 2.43
N VAL A 126 -0.30 10.73 2.58
CA VAL A 126 -1.45 11.41 3.20
C VAL A 126 -1.13 11.85 4.63
N VAL A 127 -0.54 10.98 5.45
CA VAL A 127 -0.13 11.34 6.82
C VAL A 127 0.84 12.51 6.84
N VAL A 128 1.86 12.52 5.98
CA VAL A 128 2.79 13.66 5.87
C VAL A 128 2.05 14.94 5.51
N GLY A 129 1.23 14.92 4.45
CA GLY A 129 0.53 16.12 3.98
C GLY A 129 -0.45 16.68 5.00
N ILE A 130 -1.22 15.83 5.66
CA ILE A 130 -2.24 16.23 6.64
C ILE A 130 -1.60 16.75 7.92
N SER A 131 -0.59 16.05 8.45
CA SER A 131 0.09 16.45 9.68
C SER A 131 1.08 17.62 9.50
N GLY A 132 1.42 17.98 8.26
CA GLY A 132 2.40 19.04 7.99
C GLY A 132 3.83 18.65 8.37
N MET A 133 4.16 17.34 8.43
CA MET A 133 5.51 16.89 8.76
C MET A 133 6.53 17.38 7.74
N ALA A 134 7.74 17.68 8.22
CA ALA A 134 8.84 18.16 7.39
C ALA A 134 9.54 17.06 6.57
N VAL A 135 8.74 16.35 5.76
CA VAL A 135 9.14 15.23 4.90
C VAL A 135 8.72 15.55 3.47
N GLN A 136 9.59 15.24 2.49
CA GLN A 136 9.23 15.39 1.08
C GLN A 136 8.11 14.41 0.72
N ILE A 137 6.89 14.92 0.50
CA ILE A 137 5.69 14.08 0.37
C ILE A 137 5.77 13.11 -0.80
N ARG A 138 6.41 13.51 -1.92
CA ARG A 138 6.61 12.67 -3.11
C ARG A 138 7.54 11.47 -2.88
N LYS A 139 8.29 11.48 -1.78
CA LYS A 139 9.18 10.40 -1.36
C LYS A 139 8.73 9.78 -0.02
N ALA A 140 7.56 10.19 0.47
CA ALA A 140 7.04 9.65 1.71
C ALA A 140 6.66 8.19 1.47
N ASP A 141 7.21 7.33 2.32
CA ASP A 141 6.91 5.91 2.34
C ASP A 141 6.73 5.45 3.79
N LEU A 142 6.25 4.23 3.96
CA LEU A 142 6.01 3.69 5.29
C LEU A 142 7.29 3.63 6.12
N THR A 143 8.44 3.37 5.49
CA THR A 143 9.71 3.26 6.20
C THR A 143 10.19 4.60 6.77
N THR A 144 9.83 5.70 6.12
CA THR A 144 10.19 7.06 6.51
C THR A 144 9.43 7.51 7.76
N ILE A 145 8.16 7.10 7.89
CA ILE A 145 7.26 7.55 8.96
C ILE A 145 7.17 6.53 10.10
N VAL A 146 6.99 5.26 9.76
CA VAL A 146 6.56 4.22 10.71
C VAL A 146 7.72 3.52 11.38
N LYS A 147 8.83 3.22 10.69
CA LYS A 147 9.99 2.57 11.34
C LYS A 147 10.50 3.38 12.54
N PRO A 148 10.61 4.72 12.45
CA PRO A 148 10.93 5.51 13.63
C PRO A 148 9.88 5.37 14.72
N ALA A 149 8.59 5.53 14.42
CA ALA A 149 7.51 5.44 15.41
C ALA A 149 7.35 4.03 16.03
N LEU A 150 7.69 2.96 15.31
CA LEU A 150 7.62 1.57 15.80
C LEU A 150 8.79 1.19 16.70
N LEU A 151 9.96 1.80 16.54
CA LEU A 151 11.19 1.48 17.30
C LEU A 151 11.28 2.21 18.65
N MET A 152 10.24 2.95 19.06
CA MET A 152 10.36 3.93 20.14
C MET A 152 9.78 3.53 21.50
N GLY A 153 10.67 3.59 22.52
CA GLY A 153 10.50 4.35 23.78
C GLY A 153 11.05 5.79 23.64
N ASP A 154 11.64 6.40 24.68
CA ASP A 154 11.95 7.85 24.82
C ASP A 154 12.93 8.54 23.82
N SER A 155 13.47 7.85 22.80
CA SER A 155 14.48 8.45 21.90
C SER A 155 14.16 8.28 20.42
N PHE A 156 14.04 9.41 19.70
CA PHE A 156 13.72 9.47 18.27
C PHE A 156 14.94 9.19 17.38
N PRO A 157 14.83 8.36 16.32
CA PRO A 157 15.83 8.30 15.26
C PRO A 157 15.99 9.65 14.58
N ASP A 158 17.18 9.96 14.09
CA ASP A 158 17.50 11.28 13.55
C ASP A 158 16.57 11.74 12.42
N SER A 159 15.97 10.86 11.60
CA SER A 159 15.08 11.28 10.50
C SER A 159 13.73 11.80 10.99
N LEU A 160 12.96 11.02 11.76
CA LEU A 160 11.69 11.47 12.34
C LEU A 160 11.93 12.51 13.43
N GLY A 161 12.99 12.34 14.24
CA GLY A 161 13.43 13.35 15.20
C GLY A 161 13.73 14.69 14.51
N ARG A 162 14.40 14.71 13.36
CA ARG A 162 14.60 15.94 12.57
C ARG A 162 13.30 16.49 11.97
N ALA A 163 12.37 15.62 11.56
CA ALA A 163 11.08 16.08 11.05
C ALA A 163 10.24 16.74 12.15
N LEU A 164 10.17 16.12 13.33
CA LEU A 164 9.45 16.62 14.51
C LEU A 164 10.12 17.87 15.13
N ARG A 165 11.45 17.93 15.16
CA ARG A 165 12.21 19.13 15.61
C ARG A 165 11.98 20.37 14.74
N LYS A 166 11.39 20.20 13.56
CA LYS A 166 11.05 21.29 12.64
C LYS A 166 9.59 21.71 12.73
N ALA A 167 8.82 21.19 13.68
CA ALA A 167 7.47 21.66 13.93
C ALA A 167 7.49 23.18 14.24
N PRO A 168 6.55 23.97 13.71
CA PRO A 168 6.52 25.41 13.95
C PRO A 168 6.30 25.80 15.42
N ASN A 169 5.60 24.95 16.18
CA ASN A 169 5.25 25.13 17.58
C ASN A 169 5.00 23.76 18.26
N GLU A 170 4.80 23.79 19.59
CA GLU A 170 4.62 22.58 20.40
C GLU A 170 3.32 21.84 20.07
N GLU A 171 2.23 22.56 19.82
CA GLU A 171 0.93 21.99 19.46
C GLU A 171 0.99 21.20 18.14
N MET A 172 1.68 21.75 17.14
CA MET A 172 1.95 21.05 15.88
C MET A 172 2.88 19.86 16.07
N ALA A 173 3.88 19.95 16.94
CA ALA A 173 4.73 18.81 17.26
C ALA A 173 3.91 17.66 17.86
N GLN A 174 2.99 17.97 18.77
CA GLN A 174 2.08 16.99 19.37
C GLN A 174 1.14 16.36 18.34
N LEU A 175 0.55 17.16 17.44
CA LEU A 175 -0.29 16.64 16.34
C LEU A 175 0.50 15.73 15.39
N GLN A 176 1.73 16.11 15.02
CA GLN A 176 2.59 15.29 14.18
C GLN A 176 2.96 13.97 14.88
N MET A 177 3.31 14.02 16.16
CA MET A 177 3.56 12.81 16.95
C MET A 177 2.33 11.91 17.04
N ALA A 178 1.16 12.49 17.29
CA ALA A 178 -0.10 11.75 17.35
C ALA A 178 -0.43 11.09 16.00
N ALA A 179 -0.19 11.78 14.88
CA ALA A 179 -0.40 11.23 13.55
C ALA A 179 0.54 10.06 13.23
N ALA A 180 1.86 10.23 13.45
CA ALA A 180 2.84 9.16 13.22
C ALA A 180 2.64 7.98 14.19
N GLY A 181 2.45 8.28 15.48
CA GLY A 181 2.22 7.29 16.53
C GLY A 181 0.91 6.53 16.34
N GLY A 182 -0.16 7.22 15.92
CA GLY A 182 -1.45 6.62 15.62
C GLY A 182 -1.41 5.70 14.39
N LEU A 183 -0.71 6.09 13.32
CA LEU A 183 -0.44 5.22 12.17
C LEU A 183 0.34 3.95 12.61
N ALA A 184 1.44 4.14 13.33
CA ALA A 184 2.27 3.04 13.81
C ALA A 184 1.53 2.12 14.79
N GLY A 185 0.72 2.70 15.69
CA GLY A 185 -0.15 1.98 16.61
C GLY A 185 -1.21 1.16 15.88
N SER A 186 -1.87 1.74 14.88
CA SER A 186 -2.85 1.05 14.04
C SER A 186 -2.23 -0.15 13.32
N LEU A 187 -1.05 0.03 12.71
CA LEU A 187 -0.32 -1.04 12.03
C LEU A 187 0.11 -2.16 12.99
N ARG A 188 0.57 -1.80 14.20
CA ARG A 188 0.98 -2.77 15.22
C ARG A 188 -0.21 -3.57 15.76
N ALA A 189 -1.37 -2.92 15.94
CA ALA A 189 -2.56 -3.56 16.49
C ALA A 189 -3.30 -4.45 15.50
N ALA A 190 -3.17 -4.19 14.19
CA ALA A 190 -3.98 -4.84 13.16
C ALA A 190 -3.62 -6.29 12.85
N GLY A 191 -2.42 -6.75 13.21
CA GLY A 191 -1.96 -8.08 12.83
C GLY A 191 -0.93 -8.67 13.80
N PRO A 192 -0.56 -9.95 13.63
CA PRO A 192 0.39 -10.63 14.50
C PRO A 192 1.79 -10.03 14.38
N SER A 193 2.60 -10.13 15.44
CA SER A 193 3.97 -9.59 15.44
C SER A 193 4.76 -10.02 14.19
N GLY A 194 5.39 -9.05 13.53
CA GLY A 194 6.20 -9.28 12.33
C GLY A 194 5.42 -9.34 11.00
N TRP A 195 4.09 -9.28 11.01
CA TRP A 195 3.29 -9.32 9.78
C TRP A 195 3.69 -8.22 8.80
N LEU A 196 3.84 -6.98 9.29
CA LEU A 196 4.13 -5.81 8.46
C LEU A 196 5.52 -5.92 7.82
N ASP A 197 6.54 -6.22 8.64
CA ASP A 197 7.91 -6.38 8.15
C ASP A 197 8.01 -7.51 7.13
N TRP A 198 7.32 -8.62 7.39
CA TRP A 198 7.25 -9.74 6.46
C TRP A 198 6.57 -9.33 5.14
N THR A 199 5.41 -8.67 5.18
CA THR A 199 4.69 -8.22 3.97
C THR A 199 5.51 -7.23 3.16
N LEU A 200 6.17 -6.26 3.79
CA LEU A 200 7.05 -5.31 3.10
C LEU A 200 8.30 -6.01 2.54
N GLY A 201 8.83 -6.99 3.25
CA GLY A 201 9.91 -7.84 2.76
C GLY A 201 9.51 -8.62 1.53
N MET A 202 8.31 -9.19 1.52
CA MET A 202 7.73 -9.88 0.36
C MET A 202 7.55 -8.93 -0.81
N ARG A 203 6.97 -7.74 -0.61
CA ARG A 203 6.85 -6.70 -1.65
C ARG A 203 8.22 -6.36 -2.26
N ASN A 204 9.23 -6.11 -1.41
CA ASN A 204 10.57 -5.81 -1.88
C ASN A 204 11.20 -6.99 -2.64
N MET A 205 10.93 -8.22 -2.20
CA MET A 205 11.40 -9.42 -2.88
C MET A 205 10.80 -9.54 -4.28
N VAL A 206 9.50 -9.31 -4.41
CA VAL A 206 8.76 -9.38 -5.68
C VAL A 206 9.20 -8.30 -6.67
N VAL A 207 9.47 -7.09 -6.18
CA VAL A 207 9.74 -5.92 -7.04
C VAL A 207 11.23 -5.74 -7.35
N HIS A 208 12.13 -6.04 -6.41
CA HIS A 208 13.54 -5.61 -6.48
C HIS A 208 14.57 -6.72 -6.23
N ARG A 209 14.18 -7.95 -5.87
CA ARG A 209 15.13 -9.00 -5.46
C ARG A 209 14.87 -10.34 -6.14
N GLU A 210 15.70 -11.32 -5.85
CA GLU A 210 15.51 -12.68 -6.36
C GLU A 210 14.19 -13.27 -5.86
N ARG A 211 13.49 -13.98 -6.76
CA ARG A 211 12.31 -14.77 -6.39
C ARG A 211 12.75 -16.06 -5.69
N ARG A 212 12.05 -16.43 -4.62
CA ARG A 212 12.35 -17.67 -3.89
C ARG A 212 11.82 -18.90 -4.60
N VAL A 213 12.50 -20.02 -4.35
CA VAL A 213 12.00 -21.33 -4.74
C VAL A 213 10.71 -21.58 -3.97
N GLN A 214 9.67 -21.95 -4.71
CA GLN A 214 8.37 -22.28 -4.15
C GLN A 214 8.30 -23.78 -3.88
N PHE A 215 7.70 -24.13 -2.76
CA PHE A 215 7.46 -25.51 -2.39
C PHE A 215 5.98 -25.70 -2.22
N VAL A 216 5.50 -26.83 -2.74
CA VAL A 216 4.19 -27.35 -2.40
C VAL A 216 4.42 -28.53 -1.46
N MET A 217 3.69 -28.52 -0.36
CA MET A 217 3.66 -29.62 0.61
C MET A 217 2.36 -30.39 0.45
N PHE A 218 2.36 -31.65 0.83
CA PHE A 218 1.14 -32.43 0.99
C PHE A 218 1.02 -32.89 2.43
N ASP A 219 -0.07 -32.53 3.11
CA ASP A 219 -0.36 -32.97 4.47
C ASP A 219 -1.64 -33.82 4.56
N GLY A 220 -1.72 -34.65 5.60
CA GLY A 220 -2.90 -35.44 5.93
C GLY A 220 -3.16 -36.67 5.05
N GLN A 221 -4.25 -37.38 5.38
CA GLN A 221 -4.83 -38.47 4.60
C GLN A 221 -6.35 -38.24 4.48
N PRO A 222 -6.90 -37.94 3.29
CA PRO A 222 -6.22 -37.85 1.99
C PRO A 222 -5.26 -36.63 1.92
N PRO A 223 -4.22 -36.70 1.06
CA PRO A 223 -3.21 -35.64 0.93
C PRO A 223 -3.84 -34.33 0.48
N ARG A 224 -3.47 -33.22 1.09
CA ARG A 224 -3.92 -31.87 0.74
C ARG A 224 -2.73 -31.00 0.33
N PRO A 225 -2.73 -30.43 -0.89
CA PRO A 225 -1.67 -29.54 -1.32
C PRO A 225 -1.69 -28.22 -0.52
N ARG A 226 -0.53 -27.77 -0.07
CA ARG A 226 -0.32 -26.46 0.56
C ARG A 226 0.84 -25.74 -0.11
N SER A 227 0.66 -24.45 -0.39
CA SER A 227 1.74 -23.60 -0.85
C SER A 227 2.31 -22.88 0.36
N VAL A 228 3.62 -23.00 0.58
CA VAL A 228 4.28 -22.34 1.70
C VAL A 228 5.01 -21.07 1.27
N SER A 229 5.11 -20.13 2.21
CA SER A 229 5.75 -18.83 2.02
C SER A 229 7.13 -18.80 2.68
N PRO A 230 8.11 -18.07 2.12
CA PRO A 230 9.42 -17.93 2.75
C PRO A 230 9.29 -17.21 4.09
N ARG A 231 9.97 -17.70 5.13
CA ARG A 231 9.97 -17.05 6.45
C ARG A 231 10.72 -15.72 6.45
N ASN A 232 11.82 -15.65 5.70
CA ASN A 232 12.75 -14.52 5.70
C ASN A 232 12.89 -13.93 4.29
N PRO A 233 11.91 -13.14 3.80
CA PRO A 233 11.90 -12.63 2.42
C PRO A 233 13.05 -11.67 2.10
N HIS A 234 13.73 -11.12 3.12
CA HIS A 234 14.86 -10.24 2.92
C HIS A 234 16.17 -10.94 2.54
N ALA A 235 16.33 -12.22 2.87
CA ALA A 235 17.55 -12.97 2.58
C ALA A 235 17.59 -13.43 1.11
N SER A 236 18.75 -13.87 0.62
CA SER A 236 18.84 -14.66 -0.63
C SER A 236 18.43 -16.11 -0.41
N ASN A 237 18.14 -16.85 -1.47
CA ASN A 237 17.72 -18.25 -1.44
C ASN A 237 18.74 -19.11 -0.71
N MET A 238 19.99 -19.09 -1.19
CA MET A 238 21.09 -19.81 -0.54
C MET A 238 21.42 -19.27 0.85
N GLY A 239 21.25 -17.98 1.08
CA GLY A 239 21.42 -17.37 2.40
C GLY A 239 20.47 -17.96 3.43
N ALA A 240 19.17 -18.03 3.11
CA ALA A 240 18.20 -18.58 4.05
C ALA A 240 18.27 -20.11 4.14
N ILE A 241 18.63 -20.85 3.08
CA ILE A 241 18.86 -22.31 3.18
C ILE A 241 19.98 -22.57 4.19
N ARG A 242 21.11 -21.86 4.08
CA ARG A 242 22.21 -21.99 5.04
C ARG A 242 21.81 -21.60 6.45
N ALA A 243 21.10 -20.47 6.61
CA ALA A 243 20.64 -20.00 7.91
C ALA A 243 19.64 -20.96 8.57
N SER A 244 18.81 -21.65 7.78
CA SER A 244 17.83 -22.62 8.28
C SER A 244 18.46 -23.92 8.76
N GLN A 245 19.74 -24.19 8.46
CA GLN A 245 20.40 -25.47 8.76
C GLN A 245 19.60 -26.70 8.29
N SER A 246 18.84 -26.55 7.20
CA SER A 246 17.90 -27.57 6.66
C SER A 246 16.66 -27.85 7.50
N ASP A 247 16.39 -27.04 8.53
CA ASP A 247 15.11 -27.06 9.23
C ASP A 247 14.03 -26.36 8.39
N PHE A 248 12.96 -27.11 8.10
CA PHE A 248 11.87 -26.65 7.23
C PHE A 248 11.14 -25.46 7.84
N ASP A 249 10.85 -25.51 9.14
CA ASP A 249 10.12 -24.47 9.85
C ASP A 249 10.95 -23.19 9.99
N SER A 250 12.28 -23.30 10.00
CA SER A 250 13.18 -22.14 9.95
C SER A 250 13.28 -21.51 8.55
N PHE A 251 12.96 -22.25 7.49
CA PHE A 251 13.03 -21.78 6.11
C PHE A 251 11.68 -21.21 5.61
N PHE A 252 10.57 -21.85 5.99
CA PHE A 252 9.21 -21.48 5.59
C PHE A 252 8.33 -21.07 6.76
N ILE A 253 7.27 -20.32 6.44
CA ILE A 253 6.12 -20.18 7.31
C ILE A 253 5.29 -21.45 7.14
N SER A 254 5.08 -22.16 8.25
CA SER A 254 4.33 -23.43 8.31
C SER A 254 2.81 -23.20 8.26
N GLU A 255 2.39 -22.37 7.31
CA GLU A 255 1.01 -21.97 7.05
C GLU A 255 0.79 -21.97 5.53
N ASP A 256 -0.45 -22.26 5.09
CA ASP A 256 -0.80 -22.15 3.68
C ASP A 256 -0.88 -20.68 3.25
N ASN A 257 -0.38 -20.37 2.05
CA ASN A 257 -0.33 -19.02 1.51
C ASN A 257 -1.71 -18.36 1.41
N LEU A 258 -2.79 -19.13 1.27
CA LEU A 258 -4.14 -18.58 1.32
C LEU A 258 -4.48 -17.98 2.69
N GLY A 259 -4.11 -18.66 3.78
CA GLY A 259 -4.30 -18.17 5.14
C GLY A 259 -3.50 -16.90 5.39
N ILE A 260 -2.24 -16.90 4.97
CA ILE A 260 -1.37 -15.72 5.04
C ILE A 260 -1.98 -14.55 4.26
N ALA A 261 -2.44 -14.78 3.02
CA ALA A 261 -3.06 -13.75 2.19
C ALA A 261 -4.35 -13.19 2.83
N ASP A 262 -5.26 -14.06 3.32
CA ASP A 262 -6.46 -13.65 4.04
C ASP A 262 -6.09 -12.79 5.28
N GLY A 263 -5.08 -13.22 6.05
CA GLY A 263 -4.61 -12.54 7.26
C GLY A 263 -3.97 -11.17 7.02
N ILE A 264 -3.08 -11.04 6.03
CA ILE A 264 -2.43 -9.76 5.71
C ILE A 264 -3.41 -8.76 5.10
N VAL A 265 -4.41 -9.22 4.32
CA VAL A 265 -5.47 -8.36 3.79
C VAL A 265 -6.36 -7.84 4.93
N GLY A 266 -6.71 -8.70 5.90
CA GLY A 266 -7.41 -8.28 7.12
C GLY A 266 -6.61 -7.25 7.92
N SER A 267 -5.31 -7.51 8.12
CA SER A 267 -4.40 -6.60 8.83
C SER A 267 -4.29 -5.25 8.10
N LEU A 268 -4.22 -5.24 6.77
CA LEU A 268 -4.24 -4.01 5.99
C LEU A 268 -5.55 -3.23 6.18
N ARG A 269 -6.71 -3.90 6.11
CA ARG A 269 -8.03 -3.28 6.31
C ARG A 269 -8.05 -2.55 7.65
N ASP A 270 -7.72 -3.25 8.73
CA ASP A 270 -7.81 -2.69 10.08
C ASP A 270 -6.79 -1.56 10.30
N SER A 271 -5.59 -1.71 9.74
CA SER A 271 -4.57 -0.65 9.76
C SER A 271 -5.05 0.63 9.08
N ILE A 272 -5.65 0.52 7.89
CA ILE A 272 -6.14 1.70 7.15
C ILE A 272 -7.31 2.34 7.87
N VAL A 273 -8.27 1.57 8.37
CA VAL A 273 -9.42 2.11 9.11
C VAL A 273 -8.95 2.91 10.32
N GLY A 274 -8.08 2.35 11.17
CA GLY A 274 -7.53 3.06 12.32
C GLY A 274 -6.70 4.28 11.93
N SER A 275 -5.92 4.19 10.85
CA SER A 275 -5.12 5.33 10.38
C SER A 275 -5.97 6.48 9.83
N ILE A 276 -7.07 6.17 9.15
CA ILE A 276 -8.02 7.18 8.66
C ILE A 276 -8.71 7.89 9.83
N GLU A 277 -9.02 7.18 10.91
CA GLU A 277 -9.56 7.80 12.12
C GLU A 277 -8.57 8.81 12.72
N VAL A 278 -7.31 8.41 12.86
CA VAL A 278 -6.21 9.29 13.32
C VAL A 278 -6.04 10.50 12.39
N LEU A 279 -6.13 10.29 11.07
CA LEU A 279 -6.04 11.36 10.08
C LEU A 279 -7.20 12.36 10.18
N ASN A 280 -8.43 11.89 10.40
CA ASN A 280 -9.58 12.77 10.62
C ASN A 280 -9.39 13.65 11.86
N GLN A 281 -8.91 13.05 12.96
CA GLN A 281 -8.61 13.77 14.20
C GLN A 281 -7.47 14.79 13.99
N THR A 282 -6.39 14.36 13.32
CA THR A 282 -5.24 15.21 12.99
C THR A 282 -5.66 16.39 12.13
N TRP A 283 -6.46 16.15 11.09
CA TRP A 283 -6.94 17.19 10.20
C TRP A 283 -7.85 18.19 10.92
N SER A 284 -8.77 17.69 11.75
CA SER A 284 -9.64 18.54 12.57
C SER A 284 -8.84 19.38 13.56
N GLY A 285 -7.85 18.78 14.23
CA GLY A 285 -6.94 19.47 15.14
C GLY A 285 -6.13 20.56 14.43
N ARG A 286 -5.59 20.27 13.25
CA ARG A 286 -4.85 21.26 12.44
C ARG A 286 -5.75 22.44 12.06
N LYS A 287 -6.98 22.20 11.61
CA LYS A 287 -7.94 23.27 11.30
C LYS A 287 -8.26 24.13 12.53
N ALA A 288 -8.39 23.51 13.71
CA ALA A 288 -8.65 24.22 14.96
C ALA A 288 -7.50 25.14 15.40
N LEU A 289 -6.25 24.84 15.01
CA LEU A 289 -5.09 25.70 15.27
C LEU A 289 -5.04 26.95 14.36
N GLY A 290 -5.81 27.00 13.28
CA GLY A 290 -5.80 28.11 12.32
C GLY A 290 -4.40 28.38 11.79
N ALA A 291 -3.93 29.63 11.88
CA ALA A 291 -2.61 30.04 11.41
C ALA A 291 -1.44 29.33 12.13
N LEU A 292 -1.63 28.86 13.37
CA LEU A 292 -0.62 28.07 14.09
C LEU A 292 -0.47 26.66 13.50
N GLY A 293 -1.47 26.19 12.77
CA GLY A 293 -1.47 24.92 12.05
C GLY A 293 -0.88 24.98 10.64
N THR A 294 -0.47 26.17 10.18
CA THR A 294 0.11 26.37 8.85
C THR A 294 1.56 25.92 8.83
N VAL A 295 1.92 25.13 7.81
CA VAL A 295 3.29 24.70 7.54
C VAL A 295 3.71 25.26 6.18
N PRO A 296 4.91 25.89 6.06
CA PRO A 296 5.40 26.35 4.77
C PRO A 296 5.50 25.21 3.76
N VAL A 297 4.90 25.40 2.59
CA VAL A 297 4.78 24.38 1.54
C VAL A 297 6.13 23.83 1.10
N ALA A 298 7.14 24.70 0.95
CA ALA A 298 8.50 24.34 0.56
C ALA A 298 9.21 23.33 1.49
N ILE A 299 8.67 23.07 2.69
CA ILE A 299 9.18 22.04 3.60
C ILE A 299 8.74 20.65 3.13
N GLN A 300 7.54 20.53 2.57
CA GLN A 300 6.93 19.26 2.16
C GLN A 300 6.99 19.03 0.64
N TRP A 301 6.93 20.13 -0.12
CA TRP A 301 6.98 20.16 -1.57
C TRP A 301 8.31 20.71 -2.05
N LYS A 302 8.88 20.06 -3.06
CA LYS A 302 10.05 20.54 -3.80
C LYS A 302 9.81 20.25 -5.25
N ASP A 303 10.01 21.22 -6.13
CA ASP A 303 9.80 21.11 -7.57
C ASP A 303 10.28 19.76 -8.12
N ALA A 304 9.39 19.09 -8.86
CA ALA A 304 9.81 17.99 -9.69
C ALA A 304 10.41 18.59 -10.96
N GLN A 305 11.61 18.17 -11.33
CA GLN A 305 12.10 18.41 -12.67
C GLN A 305 11.20 17.63 -13.64
N LEU A 306 10.52 18.35 -14.54
CA LEU A 306 9.80 17.74 -15.64
C LEU A 306 10.82 17.10 -16.57
N ASP A 307 10.83 15.77 -16.66
CA ASP A 307 11.63 15.03 -17.63
C ASP A 307 10.83 14.89 -18.93
N PRO A 308 11.28 15.47 -20.07
CA PRO A 308 10.60 15.29 -21.35
C PRO A 308 10.74 13.85 -21.92
N GLY A 309 11.47 12.96 -21.25
CA GLY A 309 11.97 11.70 -21.79
C GLY A 309 11.08 10.45 -21.71
N PHE A 310 9.92 10.46 -22.37
CA PHE A 310 9.25 9.26 -22.95
C PHE A 310 8.06 9.71 -23.83
N THR A 311 8.14 9.52 -25.15
CA THR A 311 7.08 9.96 -26.10
C THR A 311 6.10 8.85 -26.49
N GLY A 312 6.22 7.68 -25.87
CA GLY A 312 5.44 6.48 -26.21
C GLY A 312 6.07 5.65 -27.33
N TYR A 313 5.55 4.43 -27.55
CA TYR A 313 6.01 3.54 -28.61
C TYR A 313 5.46 3.89 -30.00
N THR A 314 4.43 4.74 -30.04
CA THR A 314 3.77 5.18 -31.29
C THR A 314 3.20 6.59 -31.12
N PRO A 315 4.08 7.62 -30.99
CA PRO A 315 3.64 9.01 -30.80
C PRO A 315 2.74 9.46 -31.97
N GLY A 316 1.65 10.16 -31.65
CA GLY A 316 0.70 10.66 -32.65
C GLY A 316 -0.32 9.63 -33.17
N SER A 317 -0.35 8.41 -32.63
CA SER A 317 -1.35 7.38 -33.00
C SER A 317 -2.80 7.75 -32.68
N VAL A 318 -3.00 8.71 -31.76
CA VAL A 318 -4.30 9.31 -31.45
C VAL A 318 -4.30 10.74 -31.97
N THR A 319 -5.25 11.06 -32.84
CA THR A 319 -5.52 12.44 -33.27
C THR A 319 -6.78 12.96 -32.61
N PHE A 320 -6.87 14.27 -32.41
CA PHE A 320 -8.09 14.93 -31.91
C PHE A 320 -8.72 15.73 -33.06
N PRO A 321 -9.61 15.12 -33.87
CA PRO A 321 -10.33 15.83 -34.93
C PRO A 321 -11.06 17.06 -34.40
N LYS A 322 -11.26 18.05 -35.28
CA LYS A 322 -12.08 19.23 -34.96
C LYS A 322 -13.49 18.78 -34.54
N GLY A 323 -13.94 19.25 -33.37
CA GLY A 323 -15.23 18.85 -32.79
C GLY A 323 -15.15 17.67 -31.81
N SER A 324 -13.96 17.13 -31.53
CA SER A 324 -13.77 16.16 -30.45
C SER A 324 -14.11 16.79 -29.09
N SER A 325 -14.69 16.00 -28.20
CA SER A 325 -14.95 16.38 -26.81
C SER A 325 -14.10 15.50 -25.88
N LEU A 326 -13.53 16.14 -24.86
CA LEU A 326 -12.86 15.45 -23.77
C LEU A 326 -13.86 15.33 -22.61
N HIS A 327 -14.17 14.10 -22.23
CA HIS A 327 -15.00 13.82 -21.07
C HIS A 327 -14.11 13.41 -19.90
N MET A 328 -14.42 13.92 -18.72
CA MET A 328 -13.67 13.68 -17.49
C MET A 328 -14.63 13.24 -16.39
N ASN A 329 -14.13 12.45 -15.44
CA ASN A 329 -14.89 12.11 -14.24
C ASN A 329 -15.30 13.41 -13.49
N PRO A 330 -16.56 13.56 -13.04
CA PRO A 330 -17.00 14.75 -12.32
C PRO A 330 -16.15 15.11 -11.09
N VAL A 331 -15.59 14.13 -10.39
CA VAL A 331 -14.71 14.35 -9.23
C VAL A 331 -13.39 14.97 -9.65
N ASP A 332 -12.79 14.50 -10.74
CA ASP A 332 -11.57 15.08 -11.29
C ASP A 332 -11.85 16.49 -11.83
N ALA A 333 -13.03 16.72 -12.43
CA ALA A 333 -13.46 18.05 -12.86
C ALA A 333 -13.57 19.03 -11.68
N GLU A 334 -14.16 18.59 -10.56
CA GLU A 334 -14.26 19.37 -9.34
C GLU A 334 -12.90 19.71 -8.76
N ARG A 335 -12.01 18.72 -8.70
CA ARG A 335 -10.63 18.86 -8.20
C ARG A 335 -9.86 19.91 -9.01
N ILE A 336 -9.86 19.82 -10.34
CA ILE A 336 -9.17 20.79 -11.20
C ILE A 336 -9.82 22.18 -11.11
N ARG A 337 -11.15 22.28 -10.95
CA ARG A 337 -11.84 23.57 -10.75
C ARG A 337 -11.43 24.21 -9.42
N ARG A 338 -11.39 23.43 -8.34
CA ARG A 338 -10.96 23.90 -7.00
C ARG A 338 -9.48 24.27 -6.96
N ALA A 339 -8.66 23.68 -7.83
CA ALA A 339 -7.28 24.09 -8.06
C ALA A 339 -7.15 25.38 -8.89
N GLY A 340 -8.26 25.96 -9.39
CA GLY A 340 -8.26 27.20 -10.17
C GLY A 340 -7.88 27.05 -11.65
N LEU A 341 -7.73 25.80 -12.14
CA LEU A 341 -7.26 25.50 -13.49
C LEU A 341 -8.39 25.35 -14.53
N LEU A 342 -9.64 25.17 -14.08
CA LEU A 342 -10.84 25.23 -14.92
C LEU A 342 -11.70 26.40 -14.46
N ARG A 343 -12.07 27.28 -15.40
CA ARG A 343 -12.98 28.42 -15.17
C ARG A 343 -14.37 28.14 -15.70
#